data_AF-A0A8T5RCE7-F1
#
_entry.id   AF-A0A8T5RCE7-F1
#
_cell.length_a   1.000
_cell.length_b   1.000
_cell.length_c   1.000
_cell.angle_alpha   90.00
_cell.angle_beta   90.00
_cell.angle_gamma   90.00
#
_symmetry.space_group_name_H-M   'P 1'
#
loop_
_entity.id
_entity.type
_entity.pdbx_description
1 polymer ?
#
loop_
_entity_poly.entity_id
_entity_poly.type
_entity_poly.pdbx_seq_one_letter_code
_entity_poly.pdbx_strand_id
1 'polypeptide(L)' 'VFKTKKEAYDSLIRNIDYNDEAIKLTEKNPSILKVPMGKKIILRLLRKGFEQTKQDLIEYLDTIYN' A
#
# COMPACT_ATOMS: atom_id res chain seq x y z
N VAL A 1 20.88 -6.57 -1.42
CA VAL A 1 20.19 -7.38 -0.39
C VAL A 1 20.42 -6.68 0.94
N PHE A 2 19.36 -6.44 1.72
CA PHE A 2 19.47 -5.78 3.03
C PHE A 2 20.27 -6.65 4.01
N LYS A 3 21.01 -6.04 4.94
CA LYS A 3 21.85 -6.79 5.88
C LYS A 3 21.09 -7.17 7.15
N THR A 4 20.04 -6.42 7.49
CA THR A 4 19.24 -6.67 8.68
C THR A 4 17.74 -6.59 8.37
N LYS A 5 16.94 -7.29 9.18
CA LYS A 5 15.47 -7.19 9.19
C LYS A 5 15.01 -5.73 9.32
N LYS A 6 15.68 -4.94 10.17
CA LYS A 6 15.37 -3.53 10.39
C LYS A 6 15.57 -2.68 9.14
N GLU A 7 16.70 -2.84 8.45
CA GLU A 7 16.95 -2.12 7.18
C GLU A 7 15.91 -2.47 6.11
N ALA A 8 15.54 -3.74 6.01
CA ALA A 8 14.51 -4.20 5.09
C ALA A 8 13.14 -3.62 5.45
N TYR A 9 12.77 -3.64 6.73
CA TYR A 9 11.53 -3.08 7.25
C TYR A 9 11.42 -1.57 7.01
N ASP A 10 12.46 -0.82 7.38
CA ASP A 10 12.48 0.64 7.21
C ASP A 10 12.35 1.01 5.72
N SER A 11 12.97 0.22 4.82
CA SER A 11 12.82 0.42 3.38
C SER A 11 11.42 0.06 2.88
N LEU A 12 10.84 -1.03 3.38
CA LEU A 12 9.50 -1.48 3.02
C LEU A 12 8.45 -0.43 3.42
N ILE A 13 8.48 0.04 4.68
CA ILE A 13 7.53 1.02 5.21
C ILE A 13 7.56 2.32 4.40
N ARG A 14 8.76 2.84 4.07
CA ARG A 14 8.85 4.05 3.22
C ARG A 14 8.12 3.89 1.89
N ASN A 15 8.25 2.74 1.24
CA ASN A 15 7.55 2.47 -0.02
C ASN A 15 6.03 2.33 0.17
N ILE A 16 5.62 1.68 1.25
CA ILE A 16 4.22 1.55 1.63
C ILE A 16 3.61 2.93 1.89
N ASP A 17 4.30 3.83 2.57
CA ASP A 17 3.83 5.18 2.87
C ASP A 17 3.61 6.02 1.59
N TYR A 18 4.51 5.94 0.61
CA TYR A 18 4.31 6.61 -0.68
C TYR A 18 3.05 6.11 -1.41
N ASN A 19 2.80 4.79 -1.37
CA ASN A 19 1.61 4.21 -1.97
C ASN A 19 0.34 4.60 -1.22
N ASP A 20 0.39 4.65 0.12
CA ASP A 20 -0.74 5.10 0.95
C ASP A 20 -1.13 6.55 0.62
N GLU A 21 -0.14 7.46 0.55
CA GLU A 21 -0.39 8.85 0.20
C GLU A 21 -0.96 9.00 -1.23
N ALA A 22 -0.49 8.21 -2.20
CA ALA A 22 -1.06 8.20 -3.54
C ALA A 22 -2.54 7.74 -3.55
N ILE A 23 -2.87 6.72 -2.76
CA ILE A 23 -4.26 6.26 -2.61
C ILE A 23 -5.11 7.34 -1.93
N LYS A 24 -4.62 7.96 -0.85
CA LYS A 24 -5.29 9.07 -0.16
C LYS A 24 -5.55 10.26 -1.08
N LEU A 25 -4.59 10.61 -1.94
CA LEU A 25 -4.78 11.66 -2.95
C LEU A 25 -5.90 11.31 -3.93
N THR A 26 -5.97 10.05 -4.35
CA THR A 26 -7.03 9.56 -5.24
C THR A 26 -8.40 9.51 -4.55
N GLU A 27 -8.43 9.20 -3.25
CA GLU A 27 -9.65 9.24 -2.42
C GLU A 27 -10.15 10.67 -2.21
N LYS A 28 -9.25 11.63 -1.94
CA LYS A 28 -9.57 13.06 -1.81
C LYS A 28 -10.02 13.68 -3.13
N ASN A 29 -9.47 13.20 -4.25
CA ASN A 29 -9.84 13.65 -5.58
C ASN A 29 -10.21 12.50 -6.53
N PRO A 30 -11.47 11.99 -6.46
CA PRO A 30 -11.94 10.92 -7.33
C PRO A 30 -12.04 11.30 -8.81
N SER A 31 -11.87 12.58 -9.18
CA SER A 31 -11.86 13.00 -10.59
C SER A 31 -10.65 12.45 -11.35
N ILE A 32 -9.57 12.10 -10.64
CA ILE A 32 -8.39 11.41 -11.18
C ILE A 32 -8.79 10.10 -11.88
N LEU A 33 -9.78 9.40 -11.34
CA LEU A 33 -10.36 8.22 -11.98
C LEU A 33 -11.29 8.68 -13.12
N LYS A 34 -10.83 8.57 -14.36
CA LYS A 34 -11.59 8.89 -15.59
C LYS A 34 -12.59 7.79 -15.97
N VAL A 35 -13.39 7.33 -15.01
CA VAL A 35 -14.45 6.33 -15.22
C VAL A 35 -15.82 6.94 -14.98
N PRO A 36 -16.84 6.62 -15.80
CA PRO A 36 -18.16 7.25 -15.73
C PRO A 36 -18.96 6.83 -14.49
N MET A 37 -18.81 5.59 -14.02
CA MET A 37 -19.49 5.05 -12.84
C MET A 37 -18.55 4.15 -12.02
N GLY A 38 -18.94 3.83 -10.78
CA GLY A 38 -18.21 2.86 -9.96
C GLY A 38 -16.95 3.37 -9.24
N LYS A 39 -16.61 4.67 -9.35
CA LYS A 39 -15.44 5.27 -8.68
C LYS A 39 -15.33 4.91 -7.20
N LYS A 40 -16.44 5.00 -6.46
CA LYS A 40 -16.51 4.65 -5.03
C LYS A 40 -16.16 3.18 -4.76
N ILE A 41 -16.59 2.27 -5.64
CA ILE A 41 -16.28 0.84 -5.53
C ILE A 41 -14.79 0.62 -5.77
N ILE A 42 -14.23 1.23 -6.82
CA ILE A 42 -12.81 1.15 -7.15
C ILE A 42 -11.94 1.67 -6.00
N LEU A 43 -12.24 2.86 -5.48
CA LEU A 43 -11.51 3.42 -4.33
C LEU A 43 -11.57 2.52 -3.10
N ARG A 44 -12.74 1.94 -2.80
CA ARG A 44 -12.89 1.00 -1.68
C ARG A 44 -12.07 -0.27 -1.88
N LEU A 45 -12.01 -0.79 -3.10
CA LEU A 45 -11.20 -1.96 -3.43
C LEU A 45 -9.71 -1.64 -3.35
N LEU A 46 -9.27 -0.49 -3.88
CA LEU A 46 -7.89 -0.02 -3.79
C LEU A 46 -7.44 0.11 -2.33
N ARG A 47 -8.23 0.76 -1.49
CA ARG A 47 -7.94 0.90 -0.05
C ARG A 47 -7.83 -0.46 0.63
N LYS A 48 -8.83 -1.33 0.47
CA LYS A 48 -8.82 -2.66 1.11
C LYS A 48 -7.66 -3.53 0.64
N GLY A 49 -7.41 -3.55 -0.67
CA GLY A 49 -6.30 -4.32 -1.24
C GLY A 49 -4.95 -3.81 -0.75
N PHE A 50 -4.77 -2.50 -0.66
CA PHE A 50 -3.55 -1.90 -0.13
C PHE A 50 -3.28 -2.28 1.33
N GLU A 51 -4.29 -2.17 2.21
CA GLU A 51 -4.11 -2.57 3.62
C GLU A 51 -3.77 -4.05 3.76
N GLN A 52 -4.41 -4.92 2.96
CA GLN A 52 -4.09 -6.36 2.95
C GLN A 52 -2.64 -6.58 2.50
N THR A 53 -2.24 -6.01 1.37
CA THR A 53 -0.87 -6.15 0.84
C THR A 53 0.17 -5.62 1.83
N LYS A 54 -0.12 -4.53 2.56
CA LYS A 54 0.75 -4.02 3.61
C LYS A 54 0.96 -5.05 4.73
N GLN A 55 -0.11 -5.71 5.19
CA GLN A 55 -0.02 -6.76 6.21
C GLN A 55 0.80 -7.95 5.69
N ASP A 56 0.46 -8.46 4.50
CA ASP A 56 1.14 -9.61 3.89
C ASP A 56 2.65 -9.37 3.74
N LEU A 57 3.05 -8.17 3.33
CA LEU A 57 4.46 -7.81 3.15
C LEU A 57 5.22 -7.74 4.48
N ILE A 58 4.58 -7.26 5.56
CA ILE A 58 5.19 -7.22 6.89
C ILE A 58 5.36 -8.65 7.43
N GLU A 59 4.32 -9.47 7.33
CA GLU A 59 4.37 -10.89 7.75
C GLU A 59 5.40 -11.70 6.96
N TYR A 60 5.53 -11.42 5.65
CA TYR A 60 6.55 -12.06 4.83
C TYR A 60 7.96 -11.65 5.23
N LEU A 61 8.16 -10.39 5.63
CA LEU A 61 9.44 -9.90 6.13
C LEU A 61 9.80 -10.57 7.47
N ASP A 62 8.82 -10.85 8.33
CA ASP A 62 9.02 -11.66 9.52
C ASP A 62 9.44 -13.09 9.18
N THR A 63 8.83 -13.69 8.15
CA THR A 63 9.15 -15.05 7.70
C THR A 63 10.56 -15.20 7.14
N ILE A 64 11.09 -14.20 6.42
CA ILE A 64 12.43 -14.27 5.82
C ILE A 64 13.56 -14.15 6.85
N TYR A 65 13.34 -13.39 7.92
CA TYR A 65 14.37 -13.02 8.90
C TYR A 65 14.22 -13.70 10.26
N ASN A 66 13.27 -14.62 10.41
CA ASN A 66 13.14 -15.55 11.53
C ASN A 66 13.84 -16.88 11.20
#